data_AF-A0A7J4KNA4-F1
#
_entry.id   AF-A0A7J4KNA4-F1
#
_cell.length_a   1.000
_cell.length_b   1.000
_cell.length_c   1.000
_cell.angle_alpha   90.00
_cell.angle_beta   90.00
_cell.angle_gamma   90.00
#
_symmetry.space_group_name_H-M   'P 1'
#
loop_
_entity.id
_entity.type
_entity.pdbx_description
1 polymer ?
#
loop_
_entity_poly.entity_id
_entity_poly.type
_entity_poly.pdbx_seq_one_letter_code
_entity_poly.pdbx_strand_id
1 'polypeptide(L)' 'MDVCTIRLHRKTKSHLDQYREYRNESYDEVVMKLVGIAKAAKDEPELSREAVEKIEAARKRIKAGDFVTEEEARKRLGL' A
#
# COMPACT_ATOMS: atom_id res chain seq x y z
N MET A 1 20.06 -13.41 -23.49
CA MET A 1 19.90 -12.70 -22.20
C MET A 1 20.70 -11.43 -22.32
N ASP A 2 20.03 -10.30 -22.40
CA ASP A 2 20.70 -8.99 -22.33
C ASP A 2 21.02 -8.71 -20.86
N VAL A 3 22.23 -8.22 -20.58
CA VAL A 3 22.72 -8.03 -19.20
C VAL A 3 23.21 -6.60 -19.06
N CYS A 4 22.58 -5.86 -18.16
CA CYS A 4 22.95 -4.48 -17.84
C CYS A 4 23.54 -4.42 -16.43
N THR A 5 24.49 -3.49 -16.22
CA THR A 5 25.07 -3.23 -14.90
C THR A 5 24.68 -1.83 -14.42
N ILE A 6 24.12 -1.76 -13.21
CA ILE A 6 23.85 -0.50 -12.53
C ILE A 6 24.76 -0.35 -11.30
N ARG A 7 25.21 0.87 -11.01
CA ARG A 7 25.98 1.17 -9.80
C ARG A 7 25.05 1.70 -8.72
N LEU A 8 25.07 1.07 -7.56
CA LEU A 8 24.27 1.45 -6.41
C LEU A 8 25.16 1.86 -5.24
N HIS A 9 24.67 2.80 -4.43
CA HIS A 9 25.31 3.08 -3.14
C HIS A 9 25.16 1.86 -2.22
N ARG A 10 26.14 1.62 -1.34
CA ARG A 10 26.10 0.47 -0.41
C ARG A 10 24.84 0.46 0.44
N LYS A 11 24.41 1.63 0.91
CA LYS A 11 23.16 1.80 1.67
C LYS A 11 21.92 1.35 0.88
N THR A 12 21.83 1.73 -0.40
CA THR A 12 20.72 1.33 -1.28
C THR A 12 20.71 -0.18 -1.48
N LYS A 13 21.88 -0.78 -1.72
CA LYS A 13 22.01 -2.25 -1.79
C LYS A 13 21.52 -2.91 -0.51
N SER A 14 21.91 -2.41 0.66
CA SER A 14 21.45 -2.95 1.95
C SER A 14 19.94 -2.83 2.16
N HIS A 15 19.29 -1.80 1.62
CA HIS A 15 17.83 -1.74 1.62
C HIS A 15 17.22 -2.80 0.69
N LEU A 16 17.77 -2.99 -0.52
CA LEU A 16 17.31 -4.05 -1.44
C LEU A 16 17.46 -5.44 -0.82
N ASP A 17 18.50 -5.67 -0.03
CA ASP A 17 18.71 -6.94 0.68
C ASP A 17 17.54 -7.27 1.65
N GLN A 18 16.86 -6.27 2.21
CA GLN A 18 15.73 -6.45 3.12
C GLN A 18 14.45 -6.89 2.40
N TYR A 19 14.36 -6.66 1.08
CA TYR A 19 13.21 -7.05 0.27
C TYR A 19 13.33 -8.46 -0.33
N ARG A 20 14.43 -9.17 -0.06
CA ARG A 20 14.61 -10.57 -0.49
C ARG A 20 13.74 -11.48 0.37
N GLU A 21 12.90 -12.29 -0.25
CA GLU A 21 12.03 -13.25 0.43
C GLU A 21 12.73 -14.59 0.67
N TYR A 22 13.73 -14.92 -0.15
CA TYR A 22 14.52 -16.14 -0.02
C TYR A 22 15.99 -15.86 -0.35
N ARG A 23 16.87 -16.72 0.19
CA ARG A 23 18.33 -16.50 0.20
C ARG A 23 18.95 -16.27 -1.19
N ASN A 24 18.37 -16.87 -2.23
CA ASN A 24 18.95 -16.92 -3.57
C ASN A 24 18.21 -16.03 -4.59
N GLU A 25 17.28 -15.18 -4.16
CA GLU A 25 16.53 -14.28 -5.04
C GLU A 25 17.45 -13.25 -5.70
N SER A 26 17.46 -13.13 -7.03
CA SER A 26 18.33 -12.19 -7.73
C SER A 26 17.91 -10.73 -7.49
N TYR A 27 18.86 -9.79 -7.64
CA TYR A 27 18.50 -8.36 -7.56
C TYR A 27 17.55 -7.92 -8.67
N ASP A 28 17.57 -8.59 -9.83
CA ASP A 28 16.64 -8.32 -10.92
C ASP A 28 15.20 -8.65 -10.51
N GLU A 29 14.99 -9.82 -9.91
CA GLU A 29 13.69 -10.21 -9.35
C GLU A 29 13.20 -9.23 -8.28
N VAL A 30 14.06 -8.84 -7.34
CA VAL A 30 13.72 -7.85 -6.30
C VAL A 30 13.33 -6.51 -6.92
N VAL A 31 14.11 -6.01 -7.88
CA VAL A 31 13.84 -4.74 -8.56
C VAL A 31 12.53 -4.81 -9.34
N MET A 32 12.29 -5.88 -10.08
CA MET A 32 11.04 -6.08 -10.83
C MET A 32 9.82 -6.13 -9.92
N LYS A 33 9.92 -6.77 -8.75
CA LYS A 33 8.86 -6.79 -7.73
C LYS A 33 8.55 -5.38 -7.22
N LEU A 34 9.59 -4.60 -6.87
CA LEU A 34 9.44 -3.22 -6.42
C LEU A 34 8.82 -2.33 -7.50
N VAL A 35 9.21 -2.51 -8.77
CA VAL A 35 8.60 -1.81 -9.91
C VAL A 35 7.12 -2.18 -10.05
N GLY A 36 6.78 -3.45 -9.89
CA GLY A 36 5.39 -3.93 -9.90
C GLY A 36 4.55 -3.26 -8.81
N ILE A 37 5.05 -3.22 -7.57
CA ILE A 37 4.40 -2.54 -6.45
C ILE A 37 4.23 -1.04 -6.74
N ALA A 38 5.28 -0.38 -7.22
CA ALA A 38 5.22 1.05 -7.54
C ALA A 38 4.22 1.36 -8.66
N LYS A 39 4.11 0.48 -9.66
CA LYS A 39 3.14 0.59 -10.75
C LYS A 39 1.72 0.37 -10.24
N ALA A 40 1.47 -0.68 -9.46
CA ALA A 40 0.17 -0.95 -8.86
C ALA A 40 -0.28 0.23 -7.99
N ALA A 41 0.60 0.76 -7.14
CA ALA A 41 0.30 1.93 -6.32
C ALA A 41 -0.02 3.21 -7.13
N LYS A 42 0.46 3.30 -8.38
CA LYS A 42 0.24 4.46 -9.25
C LYS A 42 -1.01 4.31 -10.11
N ASP A 43 -1.20 3.15 -10.74
CA ASP A 43 -2.19 2.93 -11.79
C ASP A 43 -3.48 2.28 -11.23
N GLU A 44 -3.36 1.41 -10.22
CA GLU A 44 -4.48 0.67 -9.60
C GLU A 44 -4.29 0.54 -8.08
N PRO A 45 -4.33 1.65 -7.33
CA PRO A 45 -4.18 1.57 -5.88
C PRO A 45 -5.37 0.80 -5.29
N GLU A 46 -5.12 -0.22 -4.46
CA GLU A 46 -6.18 -1.00 -3.78
C GLU A 46 -7.21 -0.10 -3.08
N LEU A 47 -6.74 1.04 -2.55
CA LEU A 47 -7.56 2.14 -2.08
C LEU A 47 -6.95 3.44 -2.57
N SER A 48 -7.78 4.33 -3.13
CA SER A 48 -7.34 5.71 -3.36
C SER A 48 -6.88 6.34 -2.04
N ARG A 49 -5.92 7.27 -2.10
CA ARG A 49 -5.49 8.00 -0.90
C ARG A 49 -6.67 8.64 -0.17
N GLU A 50 -7.62 9.18 -0.92
CA GLU A 50 -8.87 9.73 -0.40
C GLU A 50 -9.71 8.67 0.35
N ALA A 51 -9.78 7.44 -0.16
CA ALA A 51 -10.49 6.35 0.52
C ALA A 51 -9.81 5.97 1.85
N VAL A 52 -8.47 5.92 1.89
CA VAL A 52 -7.71 5.70 3.14
C VAL A 52 -8.01 6.80 4.16
N GLU A 53 -7.95 8.07 3.75
CA GLU A 53 -8.25 9.22 4.62
C GLU A 53 -9.70 9.17 5.14
N LYS A 54 -10.67 8.84 4.29
CA LYS A 54 -12.08 8.68 4.68
C LYS A 54 -12.28 7.55 5.69
N ILE A 55 -11.60 6.42 5.51
CA ILE A 55 -11.63 5.28 6.45
C ILE A 55 -11.03 5.70 7.80
N GLU A 56 -9.89 6.39 7.81
CA GLU A 56 -9.28 6.88 9.04
C GLU A 56 -10.18 7.87 9.78
N ALA A 57 -10.81 8.81 9.06
CA ALA A 57 -11.76 9.76 9.63
C ALA A 57 -13.00 9.06 10.20
N ALA A 58 -13.53 8.06 9.50
CA ALA A 58 -14.65 7.24 10.00
C ALA A 58 -14.26 6.48 11.28
N ARG A 59 -13.07 5.88 11.34
CA ARG A 59 -12.56 5.19 12.54
C ARG A 59 -12.38 6.14 13.73
N LYS A 60 -11.94 7.38 13.49
CA LYS A 60 -11.83 8.40 14.55
C LYS A 60 -13.19 8.78 15.12
N ARG A 61 -14.20 8.98 14.27
CA ARG A 61 -15.58 9.27 14.70
C ARG A 61 -16.15 8.14 15.57
N ILE A 62 -16.02 6.89 15.11
CA ILE A 62 -16.48 5.72 15.89
C ILE A 62 -15.80 5.67 17.27
N LYS A 63 -14.47 5.87 17.33
CA LYS A 63 -13.73 5.91 18.61
C LYS A 63 -14.19 7.04 19.53
N ALA A 64 -14.62 8.18 18.98
CA ALA A 64 -15.15 9.30 19.75
C ALA A 64 -16.58 9.08 20.25
N GLY A 65 -17.24 7.97 19.86
CA GLY A 65 -18.66 7.74 20.14
C GLY A 65 -19.59 8.40 19.13
N ASP A 66 -19.05 9.07 18.11
CA ASP A 66 -19.80 9.71 17.03
C ASP A 66 -20.17 8.69 15.95
N PHE A 67 -21.07 7.77 16.29
CA PHE A 67 -21.65 6.81 15.36
C PHE A 67 -23.17 6.79 15.48
N VAL A 68 -23.82 6.25 14.45
CA VAL A 68 -25.25 5.95 14.47
C VAL A 68 -25.43 4.47 14.30
N THR A 69 -26.45 3.91 14.92
CA THR A 69 -26.83 2.51 14.67
C THR A 69 -27.45 2.37 13.28
N GLU A 70 -27.49 1.14 12.78
CA GLU A 70 -28.15 0.86 11.50
C GLU A 70 -29.62 1.31 11.50
N GLU A 71 -30.35 1.08 12.60
CA GLU A 71 -31.75 1.50 12.74
C GLU A 71 -31.92 3.04 12.69
N GLU A 72 -31.03 3.78 13.34
CA GLU A 72 -31.02 5.25 13.33
C GLU A 72 -30.67 5.78 11.94
N ALA A 73 -29.69 5.17 11.27
CA ALA A 73 -29.31 5.53 9.91
C ALA A 73 -30.47 5.30 8.94
N ARG A 74 -31.18 4.17 9.06
CA ARG A 74 -32.32 3.82 8.22
C ARG A 74 -33.45 4.84 8.35
N LYS A 75 -33.79 5.23 9.58
CA LYS A 75 -34.77 6.29 9.86
C LYS A 75 -34.36 7.64 9.27
N ARG A 76 -33.09 8.02 9.35
CA ARG A 76 -32.57 9.29 8.79
C ARG A 76 -32.58 9.32 7.27
N LEU A 77 -32.37 8.18 6.63
CA LEU A 77 -32.33 8.03 5.18
C LEU A 77 -33.72 7.73 4.56
N GLY A 78 -34.76 7.56 5.39
CA GLY A 78 -36.11 7.26 4.93
C GLY A 78 -36.27 5.85 4.34
N LEU A 79 -35.47 4.89 4.82
CA LEU A 79 -35.41 3.49 4.36
C LEU A 79 -36.09 2.50 5.33
#